data_AF-A0A8S1SNC9-F1
#
_entry.id   AF-A0A8S1SNC9-F1
#
_cell.length_a   1.000
_cell.length_b   1.000
_cell.length_c   1.000
_cell.angle_alpha   90.00
_cell.angle_beta   90.00
_cell.angle_gamma   90.00
#
_symmetry.space_group_name_H-M   'P 1'
#
loop_
_entity.id
_entity.type
_entity.pdbx_description
1 polymer ?
#
loop_
_entity_poly.entity_id
_entity_poly.type
_entity_poly.pdbx_seq_one_letter_code
_entity_poly.pdbx_strand_id
1 'polypeptide(L)'
;MRDRSSSEENNYVKQSSSVKQLQVQKNKQSNYTFEDGQYFFELTSLKKLSVSKFKGNVMISIREYFNKDGQSLPTKKGITLQLDNWEKVKQYIAEIDECVNKLKK
;
A
#
# COMPACT_ATOMS: atom_id res chain seq x y z
N MET A 1 -18.98 -47.59 32.90
CA MET A 1 -19.41 -46.17 32.88
C MET A 1 -20.12 -45.90 31.55
N ARG A 2 -21.17 -45.09 31.61
CA ARG A 2 -22.17 -44.79 30.57
C ARG A 2 -21.58 -44.08 29.33
N ASP A 3 -22.31 -44.21 28.23
CA ASP A 3 -22.20 -43.54 26.93
C ASP A 3 -21.91 -42.03 26.98
N ARG A 4 -21.22 -41.52 25.96
CA ARG A 4 -21.71 -40.34 25.22
C ARG A 4 -21.16 -40.28 23.78
N SER A 5 -22.09 -40.50 22.86
CA SER A 5 -22.00 -40.29 21.41
C SER A 5 -21.70 -38.85 20.99
N SER A 6 -21.43 -38.75 19.68
CA SER A 6 -21.66 -37.61 18.76
C SER A 6 -20.46 -36.66 18.65
N SER A 7 -19.90 -36.38 17.48
CA SER A 7 -20.35 -36.53 16.08
C SER A 7 -19.10 -36.22 15.22
N GLU A 8 -18.80 -36.97 14.16
CA GLU A 8 -19.05 -36.58 12.75
C GLU A 8 -18.76 -35.07 12.50
N GLU A 9 -17.83 -34.65 11.63
CA GLU A 9 -17.83 -34.93 10.19
C GLU A 9 -16.47 -34.70 9.51
N ASN A 10 -16.13 -35.68 8.67
CA ASN A 10 -15.69 -35.60 7.27
C ASN A 10 -14.52 -34.71 6.82
N ASN A 11 -13.42 -35.43 6.56
CA ASN A 11 -12.60 -35.39 5.35
C ASN A 11 -13.27 -34.77 4.10
N TYR A 12 -12.55 -33.85 3.46
CA TYR A 12 -12.50 -33.75 2.01
C TYR A 12 -11.05 -34.00 1.57
N VAL A 13 -10.85 -35.03 0.76
CA VAL A 13 -9.56 -35.49 0.25
C VAL A 13 -9.59 -35.46 -1.28
N LYS A 14 -8.44 -35.07 -1.86
CA LYS A 14 -7.98 -35.20 -3.27
C LYS A 14 -8.55 -34.15 -4.25
N GLN A 15 -7.81 -33.62 -5.22
CA GLN A 15 -6.44 -33.81 -5.69
C GLN A 15 -6.10 -32.70 -6.72
N SER A 16 -4.83 -32.32 -6.80
CA SER A 16 -4.09 -31.90 -8.01
C SER A 16 -4.73 -30.89 -8.99
N SER A 17 -4.16 -29.69 -9.11
CA SER A 17 -3.80 -29.12 -10.43
C SER A 17 -2.73 -28.03 -10.28
N SER A 18 -1.55 -28.28 -10.88
CA SER A 18 -0.61 -27.29 -11.45
C SER A 18 -0.50 -25.91 -10.78
N VAL A 19 0.58 -25.62 -10.05
CA VAL A 19 1.82 -25.09 -10.64
C VAL A 19 1.69 -24.79 -12.14
N LYS A 20 1.07 -23.66 -12.49
CA LYS A 20 1.33 -22.78 -13.65
C LYS A 20 0.08 -21.97 -13.94
N GLN A 21 0.14 -20.68 -13.63
CA GLN A 21 -0.24 -19.65 -14.60
C GLN A 21 0.55 -18.38 -14.29
N LEU A 22 1.85 -18.50 -14.60
CA LEU A 22 2.63 -17.35 -15.03
C LEU A 22 2.13 -16.94 -16.43
N GLN A 23 2.05 -15.63 -16.62
CA GLN A 23 1.99 -14.90 -17.89
C GLN A 23 0.59 -14.62 -18.47
N VAL A 24 0.03 -13.48 -18.05
CA VAL A 24 -0.55 -12.54 -19.01
C VAL A 24 0.30 -11.27 -18.96
N GLN A 25 1.20 -11.17 -19.93
CA GLN A 25 2.08 -10.04 -20.16
C GLN A 25 1.24 -8.85 -20.66
N LYS A 26 1.22 -7.77 -19.88
CA LYS A 26 1.12 -6.41 -20.41
C LYS A 26 2.23 -5.61 -19.74
N ASN A 27 3.20 -5.14 -20.53
CA ASN A 27 4.15 -4.11 -20.13
C ASN A 27 3.36 -2.86 -19.72
N LYS A 28 2.96 -2.80 -18.45
CA LYS A 28 2.42 -1.62 -17.81
C LYS A 28 3.52 -1.17 -16.88
N GLN A 29 4.28 -0.14 -17.29
CA GLN A 29 5.20 0.53 -16.37
C GLN A 29 4.40 0.85 -15.10
N SER A 30 4.77 0.23 -13.98
CA SER A 30 4.18 0.53 -12.69
C SER A 30 4.58 1.96 -12.35
N ASN A 31 3.62 2.79 -11.94
CA ASN A 31 3.88 4.17 -11.50
C ASN A 31 4.56 4.23 -10.10
N TYR A 32 5.21 3.14 -9.70
CA TYR A 32 5.89 3.01 -8.43
C TYR A 32 7.22 2.25 -8.59
N THR A 33 8.15 2.54 -7.69
CA THR A 33 9.37 1.76 -7.47
C THR A 33 9.26 1.01 -6.14
N PHE A 34 10.03 -0.07 -5.99
CA PHE A 34 10.11 -0.82 -4.74
C PHE A 34 11.57 -0.88 -4.28
N GLU A 35 11.85 -0.30 -3.13
CA GLU A 35 13.19 -0.15 -2.56
C GLU A 35 13.09 -0.28 -1.03
N ASP A 36 14.06 -0.97 -0.40
CA ASP A 36 14.12 -1.17 1.05
C ASP A 36 12.82 -1.66 1.72
N GLY A 37 12.07 -2.51 1.03
CA GLY A 37 10.81 -3.07 1.54
C GLY A 37 9.62 -2.08 1.52
N GLN A 38 9.74 -0.99 0.78
CA GLN A 38 8.71 0.06 0.66
C GLN A 38 8.39 0.33 -0.80
N TYR A 39 7.13 0.68 -1.07
CA TYR A 39 6.71 1.18 -2.37
C TYR A 39 6.85 2.69 -2.40
N PHE A 40 7.43 3.26 -3.45
CA PHE A 40 7.56 4.70 -3.64
C PHE A 40 6.84 5.17 -4.88
N PHE A 41 6.20 6.33 -4.78
CA PHE A 41 5.55 7.05 -5.86
C PHE A 41 6.15 8.45 -5.90
N GLU A 42 6.62 8.88 -7.07
CA GLU A 42 7.22 10.20 -7.23
C GLU A 42 6.13 11.26 -7.43
N LEU A 43 6.14 12.31 -6.62
CA LEU A 43 5.25 13.47 -6.78
C LEU A 43 5.98 14.61 -7.48
N THR A 44 7.21 14.88 -7.05
CA THR A 44 8.18 15.77 -7.69
C THR A 44 9.58 15.20 -7.47
N SER A 45 10.61 15.78 -8.09
CA SER A 45 12.02 15.39 -7.88
C SER A 45 12.48 15.44 -6.41
N LEU A 46 11.77 16.19 -5.57
CA LEU A 46 12.07 16.35 -4.14
C LEU A 46 10.94 15.84 -3.23
N LYS A 47 9.85 15.28 -3.75
CA LYS A 47 8.73 14.79 -2.92
C LYS A 47 8.29 13.43 -3.38
N LYS A 48 8.22 12.49 -2.43
CA LYS A 48 7.80 11.12 -2.68
C LYS A 48 6.67 10.74 -1.71
N LEU A 49 5.74 9.94 -2.21
CA LEU A 49 4.82 9.18 -1.38
C LEU A 49 5.41 7.77 -1.18
N SER A 50 5.35 7.22 0.03
CA SER A 50 5.76 5.84 0.29
C SER A 50 4.69 5.04 1.01
N VAL A 51 4.61 3.74 0.71
CA VAL A 51 3.79 2.76 1.43
C VAL A 51 4.73 1.76 2.08
N SER A 52 4.70 1.69 3.41
CA SER A 52 5.61 0.86 4.20
C SER A 52 4.87 0.15 5.33
N LYS A 53 5.53 -0.85 5.94
CA LYS A 53 5.01 -1.58 7.11
C LYS A 53 5.91 -1.34 8.31
N PHE A 54 5.35 -0.89 9.43
CA PHE A 54 6.08 -0.70 10.68
C PHE A 54 5.31 -1.31 11.83
N LYS A 55 5.96 -2.20 12.59
CA LYS A 55 5.35 -2.91 13.73
C LYS A 55 3.99 -3.54 13.39
N GLY A 56 3.90 -4.17 12.22
CA GLY A 56 2.66 -4.81 11.76
C GLY A 56 1.68 -3.90 11.01
N ASN A 57 1.83 -2.58 11.12
CA ASN A 57 0.86 -1.61 10.56
C ASN A 57 1.32 -1.08 9.21
N VAL A 58 0.40 -0.99 8.24
CA VAL A 58 0.63 -0.31 6.97
C VAL A 58 0.50 1.19 7.18
N MET A 59 1.47 1.94 6.66
CA MET A 59 1.52 3.39 6.78
C MET A 59 1.82 4.01 5.42
N ILE A 60 1.25 5.18 5.19
CA ILE A 60 1.44 5.97 3.97
C ILE A 60 2.17 7.25 4.36
N SER A 61 3.33 7.52 3.78
CA SER A 61 4.08 8.75 4.06
C SER A 61 4.12 9.65 2.85
N ILE A 62 3.97 10.96 3.06
CA ILE A 62 4.22 11.99 2.04
C ILE A 62 5.37 12.85 2.58
N ARG A 63 6.54 12.78 1.94
CA ARG A 63 7.79 13.35 2.51
C ARG A 63 8.63 14.06 1.46
N GLU A 64 9.25 15.17 1.87
CA GLU A 64 10.26 15.89 1.10
C GLU A 64 11.62 15.23 1.30
N TYR A 65 12.34 15.03 0.20
CA TYR A 65 13.66 14.47 0.12
C TYR A 65 14.62 15.55 -0.38
N PHE A 66 15.89 15.44 0.00
CA PHE A 66 16.96 16.25 -0.54
C PHE A 66 18.04 15.32 -1.08
N ASN A 67 18.79 15.82 -2.07
CA ASN A 67 19.90 15.07 -2.64
C ASN A 67 21.19 15.50 -1.94
N LYS A 68 21.94 14.53 -1.44
CA LYS A 68 23.27 14.72 -0.87
C LYS A 68 24.17 13.61 -1.39
N ASP A 69 25.26 13.97 -2.03
CA ASP A 69 26.27 13.02 -2.55
C ASP A 69 25.66 11.93 -3.47
N GLY A 70 24.68 12.32 -4.30
CA GLY A 70 23.97 11.40 -5.19
C GLY A 70 22.89 10.54 -4.53
N GLN A 71 22.70 10.65 -3.22
CA GLN A 71 21.69 9.91 -2.46
C GLN A 71 20.48 10.79 -2.14
N SER A 72 19.29 10.23 -2.32
CA SER A 72 18.02 10.88 -1.98
C SER A 72 17.64 10.57 -0.54
N LEU A 73 17.77 11.54 0.36
CA LEU A 73 17.56 11.37 1.79
C LEU A 73 16.28 12.07 2.27
N PRO A 74 15.49 11.45 3.16
CA PRO A 74 14.29 12.06 3.70
C PRO A 74 14.62 13.26 4.60
N THR A 75 13.85 14.33 4.48
CA THR A 75 13.91 15.47 5.41
C THR A 75 12.92 15.28 6.57
N LYS A 76 12.98 16.18 7.55
CA LYS A 76 11.95 16.30 8.60
C LYS A 76 10.59 16.76 8.06
N LYS A 77 10.54 17.40 6.89
CA LYS A 77 9.29 17.88 6.28
C LYS A 77 8.52 16.73 5.65
N GLY A 78 7.36 16.43 6.20
CA GLY A 78 6.48 15.38 5.73
C GLY A 78 5.60 14.83 6.84
N ILE A 79 4.62 14.02 6.47
CA ILE A 79 3.71 13.36 7.39
C ILE A 79 3.60 11.88 7.05
N THR A 80 3.41 11.06 8.08
CA THR A 80 3.06 9.65 7.95
C THR A 80 1.65 9.46 8.48
N LEU A 81 0.79 8.90 7.64
CA LEU A 81 -0.60 8.60 7.93
C LEU A 81 -0.74 7.10 8.20
N GLN A 82 -1.52 6.78 9.22
CA GLN A 82 -2.07 5.44 9.39
C GLN A 82 -3.13 5.17 8.30
N LEU A 83 -3.42 3.89 8.07
CA LEU A 83 -4.36 3.48 7.03
C LEU A 83 -5.74 4.14 7.19
N ASP A 84 -6.28 4.20 8.41
CA ASP A 84 -7.59 4.82 8.67
C ASP A 84 -7.65 6.30 8.27
N ASN A 85 -6.57 7.05 8.50
CA ASN A 85 -6.49 8.45 8.10
C ASN A 85 -6.36 8.59 6.58
N TRP A 86 -5.64 7.66 5.93
CA TRP A 86 -5.56 7.62 4.47
C TRP A 86 -6.92 7.33 3.82
N GLU A 87 -7.71 6.43 4.40
CA GLU A 87 -9.08 6.16 3.93
C GLU A 87 -9.97 7.42 4.01
N LYS A 88 -9.87 8.20 5.10
CA LYS A 88 -10.56 9.49 5.20
C LYS A 88 -10.12 10.50 4.14
N VAL A 89 -8.81 10.60 3.88
CA VAL A 89 -8.30 11.47 2.80
C VAL A 89 -8.94 11.09 1.47
N LYS A 90 -9.02 9.80 1.16
CA LYS A 90 -9.66 9.32 -0.08
C LYS A 90 -11.15 9.70 -0.15
N GLN A 91 -11.87 9.63 0.97
CA GLN A 91 -13.29 10.02 1.01
C GLN A 91 -13.49 11.51 0.69
N TYR A 92 -12.55 12.37 1.08
CA TYR A 92 -12.64 13.81 0.87
C TYR A 92 -12.04 14.31 -0.45
N ILE A 93 -11.50 13.44 -1.33
CA ILE A 93 -10.81 13.88 -2.57
C ILE A 93 -11.71 14.79 -3.42
N ALA A 94 -12.98 14.41 -3.64
CA ALA A 94 -13.88 15.20 -4.47
C ALA A 94 -14.16 16.60 -3.87
N GLU A 95 -14.42 16.66 -2.57
CA GLU A 95 -14.66 17.92 -1.84
C GLU A 95 -13.40 18.81 -1.82
N ILE A 96 -12.22 18.20 -1.69
CA ILE A 96 -10.93 18.89 -1.79
C ILE A 96 -10.75 19.48 -3.18
N ASP A 97 -11.02 18.72 -4.25
CA ASP A 97 -10.90 19.19 -5.64
C ASP A 97 -11.84 20.38 -5.92
N GLU A 98 -13.07 20.35 -5.41
CA GLU A 98 -13.98 21.50 -5.47
C GLU A 98 -13.42 22.73 -4.74
N CYS A 99 -12.88 22.56 -3.53
CA CYS A 99 -12.26 23.63 -2.77
C CYS A 99 -11.05 24.23 -3.49
N VAL A 100 -10.20 23.37 -4.08
CA VAL A 100 -9.04 23.79 -4.87
C VAL A 100 -9.48 24.62 -6.08
N ASN A 101 -10.52 24.19 -6.79
CA ASN A 101 -11.05 24.92 -7.96
C ASN A 101 -11.67 26.27 -7.58
N LYS A 102 -12.25 26.40 -6.37
CA LYS A 102 -12.75 27.69 -5.86
C LYS A 102 -11.62 28.67 -5.57
N LEU A 103 -10.47 28.20 -5.06
CA LEU A 103 -9.31 29.03 -4.71
C LEU A 103 -8.37 29.36 -5.88
N LYS A 104 -8.43 28.60 -6.97
CA LYS A 104 -7.63 28.86 -8.20
C LYS A 104 -8.24 29.93 -9.12
N LYS A 105 -9.45 30.38 -8.84
CA LYS A 105 -10.11 31.50 -9.53
C LYS A 105 -9.58 32.82 -9.01
#